data_AF-A0A938W052-F1
#
_entry.id   AF-A0A938W052-F1
#
_cell.length_a   1.000
_cell.length_b   1.000
_cell.length_c   1.000
_cell.angle_alpha   90.00
_cell.angle_beta   90.00
_cell.angle_gamma   90.00
#
_symmetry.space_group_name_H-M   'P 1'
#
loop_
_entity.id
_entity.type
_entity.pdbx_description
1 polymer ?
#
loop_
_entity_poly.entity_id
_entity_poly.type
_entity_poly.pdbx_seq_one_letter_code
_entity_poly.pdbx_strand_id
1 'polypeptide(L)'
;MARRVTAELVSGVPMDGVVADVLAALPAGEHVAAALLRIGCDGRAELVEIDAPPLFMARKGEFILLPVAEEELSGRLVRRCDFTVQAGGHLALVSESYIQARGGARPWSWRDVALSVRRLTATGCDAEQLAGALARLANQQISKSANQQVSEPAFRIPPSAFWLLALFVRPMRTVTVWTGPPADRAADGDALAKLFAERGGRIICGDTTAEIAARLLDARLVLEPRPPDGWKETPPTSRLIGPDGREPVTLVTEGVVTMRVAAERLAAVQRPRDLAGRADGASRLARLLLEADKITFLIGL
;
A
#
# COMPACT_ATOMS: atom_id res chain seq x y z
N MET A 1 9.60 8.97 21.95
CA MET A 1 9.60 7.49 21.97
C MET A 1 9.44 6.88 20.59
N ALA A 2 8.27 6.95 19.93
CA ALA A 2 8.02 6.28 18.64
C ALA A 2 9.09 6.50 17.56
N ARG A 3 9.53 7.75 17.31
CA ARG A 3 10.60 8.03 16.32
C ARG A 3 11.93 7.33 16.61
N ARG A 4 12.30 7.20 17.90
CA ARG A 4 13.54 6.51 18.32
C ARG A 4 13.44 5.02 18.04
N VAL A 5 12.34 4.41 18.48
CA VAL A 5 12.02 2.99 18.26
C VAL A 5 11.99 2.65 16.76
N THR A 6 11.37 3.50 15.94
CA THR A 6 11.39 3.31 14.48
C THR A 6 12.82 3.37 13.92
N ALA A 7 13.66 4.30 14.38
CA ALA A 7 15.04 4.38 13.94
C ALA A 7 15.86 3.15 14.32
N GLU A 8 15.69 2.61 15.53
CA GLU A 8 16.32 1.36 16.01
C GLU A 8 15.88 0.15 15.18
N LEU A 9 14.57 0.02 14.91
CA LEU A 9 14.06 -1.07 14.07
C LEU A 9 14.60 -1.00 12.64
N VAL A 10 14.70 0.21 12.07
CA VAL A 10 15.23 0.44 10.72
C VAL A 10 16.74 0.22 10.65
N SER A 11 17.49 0.55 11.70
CA SER A 11 18.95 0.31 11.77
C SER A 11 19.32 -1.14 12.07
N GLY A 12 18.32 -2.02 12.26
CA GLY A 12 18.53 -3.45 12.47
C GLY A 12 18.88 -3.84 13.90
N VAL A 13 18.56 -3.00 14.89
CA VAL A 13 18.69 -3.37 16.30
C VAL A 13 17.83 -4.62 16.56
N PRO A 14 18.35 -5.65 17.26
CA PRO A 14 17.57 -6.84 17.61
C PRO A 14 16.26 -6.48 18.33
N MET A 15 15.18 -7.19 18.05
CA MET A 15 13.85 -6.87 18.58
C MET A 15 13.85 -6.81 20.11
N ASP A 16 14.58 -7.71 20.76
CA ASP A 16 14.72 -7.76 22.22
C ASP A 16 15.28 -6.47 22.83
N GLY A 17 16.29 -5.88 22.18
CA GLY A 17 16.87 -4.61 22.63
C GLY A 17 15.85 -3.47 22.54
N VAL A 18 15.13 -3.41 21.42
CA VAL A 18 14.07 -2.41 21.20
C VAL A 18 12.94 -2.57 22.22
N VAL A 19 12.53 -3.82 22.52
CA VAL A 19 11.51 -4.11 23.53
C VAL A 19 11.95 -3.65 24.91
N ALA A 20 13.19 -3.91 25.30
CA ALA A 20 13.74 -3.46 26.58
C ALA A 20 13.73 -1.92 26.68
N ASP A 21 14.17 -1.22 25.63
CA ASP A 21 14.17 0.24 25.56
C ASP A 21 12.75 0.85 25.56
N VAL A 22 11.79 0.13 24.99
CA VAL A 22 10.37 0.49 25.03
C VAL A 22 9.83 0.35 26.45
N LEU A 23 10.00 -0.81 27.08
CA LEU A 23 9.54 -1.08 28.44
C LEU A 23 10.13 -0.09 29.46
N ALA A 24 11.42 0.22 29.34
CA ALA A 24 12.10 1.18 30.22
C ALA A 24 11.61 2.63 30.04
N ALA A 25 11.07 2.98 28.87
CA ALA A 25 10.56 4.31 28.57
C ALA A 25 9.07 4.49 28.90
N LEU A 26 8.33 3.40 29.16
CA LEU A 26 6.93 3.47 29.53
C LEU A 26 6.78 3.98 30.98
N PRO A 27 5.81 4.87 31.26
CA PRO A 27 5.55 5.35 32.61
C PRO A 27 5.17 4.20 33.55
N ALA A 28 5.69 4.24 34.77
CA ALA A 28 5.35 3.29 35.82
C ALA A 28 3.93 3.57 36.35
N GLY A 29 3.13 2.52 36.53
CA GLY A 29 1.76 2.62 37.06
C GLY A 29 0.71 3.09 36.05
N GLU A 30 1.08 3.41 34.82
CA GLU A 30 0.17 3.77 33.74
C GLU A 30 0.04 2.64 32.71
N HIS A 31 -1.19 2.35 32.29
CA HIS A 31 -1.48 1.39 31.23
C HIS A 31 -1.24 2.04 29.86
N VAL A 32 -0.24 1.55 29.13
CA VAL A 32 0.13 2.05 27.81
C VAL A 32 0.41 0.87 26.90
N ALA A 33 -0.54 0.57 26.02
CA ALA A 33 -0.40 -0.47 25.02
C ALA A 33 0.56 -0.07 23.89
N ALA A 34 1.41 -1.01 23.45
CA ALA A 34 2.32 -0.83 22.32
C ALA A 34 2.35 -2.09 21.44
N ALA A 35 2.48 -1.92 20.13
CA ALA A 35 2.70 -3.02 19.19
C ALA A 35 3.87 -2.66 18.26
N LEU A 36 4.82 -3.59 18.14
CA LEU A 36 6.00 -3.51 17.31
C LEU A 36 5.90 -4.60 16.25
N LEU A 37 5.90 -4.22 14.98
CA LEU A 37 5.86 -5.16 13.87
C LEU A 37 6.99 -4.81 12.90
N ARG A 38 7.95 -5.72 12.76
CA ARG A 38 9.02 -5.63 11.76
C ARG A 38 8.77 -6.67 10.68
N ILE A 39 8.77 -6.26 9.42
CA ILE A 39 8.63 -7.15 8.26
C ILE A 39 9.87 -6.98 7.39
N GLY A 40 10.65 -8.05 7.23
CA GLY A 40 11.82 -8.11 6.37
C GLY A 40 11.47 -8.21 4.89
N CYS A 41 12.46 -7.96 4.03
CA CYS A 41 12.30 -8.07 2.58
C CYS A 41 12.06 -9.51 2.09
N ASP A 42 12.40 -10.51 2.90
CA ASP A 42 12.13 -11.93 2.65
C ASP A 42 10.74 -12.36 3.14
N GLY A 43 9.95 -11.42 3.69
CA GLY A 43 8.62 -11.68 4.22
C GLY A 43 8.60 -12.29 5.62
N ARG A 44 9.75 -12.47 6.30
CA ARG A 44 9.73 -12.79 7.73
C ARG A 44 9.23 -11.59 8.52
N ALA A 45 8.37 -11.85 9.48
CA ALA A 45 7.78 -10.85 10.34
C ALA A 45 8.02 -11.22 11.81
N GLU A 46 8.45 -10.23 12.59
CA GLU A 46 8.60 -10.31 14.03
C GLU A 46 7.58 -9.34 14.65
N LEU A 47 6.70 -9.88 15.50
CA LEU A 47 5.66 -9.13 16.19
C LEU A 47 5.89 -9.19 17.71
N VAL A 48 5.83 -8.03 18.35
CA VAL A 48 5.78 -7.91 19.82
C VAL A 48 4.63 -6.98 20.21
N GLU A 49 3.80 -7.43 21.14
CA GLU A 49 2.62 -6.72 21.62
C GLU A 49 2.72 -6.60 23.14
N ILE A 50 2.80 -5.38 23.64
CA ILE A 50 2.94 -5.04 25.06
C ILE A 50 1.61 -4.46 25.52
N ASP A 51 0.90 -5.18 26.38
CA ASP A 51 -0.44 -4.82 26.88
C ASP A 51 -1.45 -4.45 25.75
N ALA A 52 -1.18 -4.88 24.51
CA ALA A 52 -1.93 -4.48 23.32
C ALA A 52 -2.87 -5.60 22.83
N PRO A 53 -3.95 -5.26 22.12
CA PRO A 53 -4.76 -6.24 21.39
C PRO A 53 -3.95 -7.04 20.36
N PRO A 54 -4.34 -8.28 20.03
CA PRO A 54 -3.63 -9.11 19.08
C PRO A 54 -3.75 -8.60 17.64
N LEU A 55 -2.74 -8.89 16.85
CA LEU A 55 -2.74 -8.80 15.41
C LEU A 55 -3.84 -9.69 14.82
N PHE A 56 -4.76 -9.08 14.08
CA PHE A 56 -5.80 -9.80 13.35
C PHE A 56 -5.30 -10.11 11.94
N MET A 57 -5.01 -11.39 11.66
CA MET A 57 -4.56 -11.83 10.35
C MET A 57 -5.64 -12.61 9.61
N ALA A 58 -5.82 -12.32 8.32
CA ALA A 58 -6.70 -13.06 7.44
C ALA A 58 -6.07 -13.25 6.06
N ARG A 59 -6.46 -14.30 5.33
CA ARG A 59 -6.04 -14.54 3.94
C ARG A 59 -7.18 -15.18 3.18
N LYS A 60 -7.57 -14.59 2.05
CA LYS A 60 -8.69 -15.07 1.20
C LYS A 60 -10.00 -15.32 1.98
N GLY A 61 -10.31 -14.44 2.94
CA GLY A 61 -11.51 -14.56 3.76
C GLY A 61 -11.45 -15.61 4.87
N GLU A 62 -10.28 -16.22 5.11
CA GLU A 62 -10.04 -17.13 6.23
C GLU A 62 -9.17 -16.47 7.30
N PHE A 63 -9.50 -16.71 8.56
CA PHE A 63 -8.73 -16.19 9.69
C PHE A 63 -7.49 -17.06 9.93
N ILE A 64 -6.35 -16.43 10.21
CA ILE A 64 -5.09 -17.11 10.52
C ILE A 64 -4.79 -16.92 12.00
N LEU A 65 -4.67 -18.04 12.72
CA LEU A 65 -4.18 -18.07 14.08
C LEU A 65 -2.65 -18.04 14.05
N LEU A 66 -2.08 -17.09 14.78
CA LEU A 66 -0.63 -16.95 14.94
C LEU A 66 -0.15 -17.72 16.18
N PRO A 67 1.03 -18.38 16.12
CA PRO A 67 1.61 -19.09 17.25
C PRO A 67 2.25 -18.12 18.24
N VAL A 68 1.42 -17.46 19.04
CA VAL A 68 1.86 -16.44 20.01
C VAL A 68 2.44 -17.09 21.26
N ALA A 69 3.62 -16.63 21.68
CA ALA A 69 4.18 -16.88 23.01
C ALA A 69 3.85 -15.69 23.93
N GLU A 70 3.51 -15.96 25.19
CA GLU A 70 3.20 -14.94 26.19
C GLU A 70 4.21 -14.99 27.32
N GLU A 71 4.63 -13.82 27.80
CA GLU A 71 5.51 -13.65 28.94
C GLU A 71 5.14 -12.38 29.72
N GLU A 72 5.52 -12.31 31.00
CA GLU A 72 5.39 -11.10 31.80
C GLU A 72 6.77 -10.44 31.95
N LEU A 73 6.90 -9.20 31.47
CA LEU A 73 8.14 -8.41 31.58
C LEU A 73 7.84 -7.07 32.25
N SER A 74 8.57 -6.76 33.32
CA SER A 74 8.39 -5.50 34.08
C SER A 74 6.93 -5.26 34.51
N GLY A 75 6.20 -6.32 34.87
CA GLY A 75 4.79 -6.26 35.26
C GLY A 75 3.81 -6.00 34.12
N ARG A 76 4.24 -6.18 32.86
CA ARG A 76 3.43 -6.00 31.64
C ARG A 76 3.32 -7.31 30.88
N LEU A 77 2.16 -7.55 30.26
CA LEU A 77 1.97 -8.71 29.40
C LEU A 77 2.63 -8.43 28.05
N VAL A 78 3.61 -9.25 27.70
CA VAL A 78 4.30 -9.19 26.41
C VAL A 78 3.98 -10.46 25.62
N ARG A 79 3.43 -10.25 24.42
CA ARG A 79 3.10 -11.33 23.48
C ARG A 79 4.02 -11.23 22.26
N ARG A 80 4.61 -12.35 21.86
CA ARG A 80 5.58 -12.42 20.77
C ARG A 80 5.16 -13.44 19.72
N CYS A 81 5.41 -13.13 18.46
CA CYS A 81 5.17 -14.07 17.38
C CYS A 81 6.10 -13.79 16.20
N ASP A 82 6.77 -14.85 15.75
CA ASP A 82 7.48 -14.86 14.47
C ASP A 82 6.65 -15.62 13.44
N PHE A 83 6.50 -15.04 12.25
CA PHE A 83 5.74 -15.65 11.17
C PHE A 83 6.24 -15.18 9.81
N THR A 84 5.74 -15.79 8.74
CA THR A 84 6.05 -15.37 7.37
C THR A 84 4.80 -14.82 6.72
N VAL A 85 4.86 -13.57 6.25
CA VAL A 85 3.77 -12.99 5.47
C VAL A 85 3.67 -13.64 4.10
N GLN A 86 2.44 -13.79 3.60
CA GLN A 86 2.17 -14.38 2.30
C GLN A 86 1.30 -13.44 1.48
N ALA A 87 1.53 -13.41 0.16
CA ALA A 87 0.72 -12.63 -0.76
C ALA A 87 -0.78 -12.97 -0.62
N GLY A 88 -1.62 -11.93 -0.66
CA GLY A 88 -3.05 -12.01 -0.37
C GLY A 88 -3.38 -12.03 1.12
N GLY A 89 -2.38 -11.89 2.01
CA GLY A 89 -2.57 -11.75 3.45
C GLY A 89 -2.94 -10.31 3.83
N HIS A 90 -3.91 -10.20 4.73
CA HIS A 90 -4.33 -8.96 5.37
C HIS A 90 -3.97 -9.02 6.84
N LEU A 91 -3.46 -7.91 7.35
CA LEU A 91 -3.12 -7.73 8.75
C LEU A 91 -3.84 -6.49 9.26
N ALA A 92 -4.41 -6.55 10.46
CA ALA A 92 -5.01 -5.40 11.11
C ALA A 92 -4.59 -5.34 12.59
N LEU A 93 -4.11 -4.18 13.01
CA LEU A 93 -3.90 -3.83 14.42
C LEU A 93 -4.89 -2.74 14.79
N VAL A 94 -5.42 -2.80 16.01
CA VAL A 94 -6.35 -1.80 16.53
C VAL A 94 -5.98 -1.47 17.97
N SER A 95 -6.20 -0.22 18.35
CA SER A 95 -6.11 0.23 19.74
C SER A 95 -7.17 -0.41 20.64
N GLU A 96 -6.96 -0.37 21.95
CA GLU A 96 -7.99 -0.72 22.93
C GLU A 96 -9.21 0.20 22.83
N SER A 97 -9.02 1.49 22.56
CA SER A 97 -10.12 2.43 22.31
C SER A 97 -11.00 2.00 21.13
N TYR A 98 -10.44 1.36 20.10
CA TYR A 98 -11.23 0.77 19.01
C TYR A 98 -12.15 -0.32 19.54
N ILE A 99 -11.64 -1.19 20.41
CA ILE A 99 -12.41 -2.27 21.02
C ILE A 99 -13.53 -1.70 21.91
N GLN A 100 -13.24 -0.62 22.65
CA GLN A 100 -14.19 0.05 23.54
C GLN A 100 -15.24 0.89 22.80
N ALA A 101 -15.02 1.22 21.51
CA ALA A 101 -15.89 2.06 20.69
C ALA A 101 -17.34 1.58 20.58
N ARG A 102 -17.63 0.31 20.91
CA ARG A 102 -18.98 -0.28 20.86
C ARG A 102 -19.99 0.32 21.87
N GLY A 103 -19.54 1.08 22.87
CA GLY A 103 -20.32 1.84 23.88
C GLY A 103 -21.77 1.40 24.19
N GLY A 104 -22.06 1.05 25.45
CA GLY A 104 -23.44 0.89 25.97
C GLY A 104 -23.85 -0.52 26.42
N ALA A 105 -23.52 -1.59 25.70
CA ALA A 105 -23.98 -2.96 26.05
C ALA A 105 -22.87 -4.01 26.29
N ARG A 106 -21.74 -3.92 25.58
CA ARG A 106 -20.51 -4.71 25.80
C ARG A 106 -19.41 -4.19 24.85
N PRO A 107 -18.15 -4.02 25.27
CA PRO A 107 -17.04 -3.78 24.35
C PRO A 107 -16.98 -4.84 23.25
N TRP A 108 -16.34 -4.55 22.11
CA TRP A 108 -16.00 -5.62 21.17
C TRP A 108 -15.11 -6.65 21.87
N SER A 109 -15.26 -7.91 21.50
CA SER A 109 -14.26 -8.93 21.80
C SER A 109 -13.25 -9.00 20.67
N TRP A 110 -12.07 -9.58 20.91
CA TRP A 110 -11.13 -9.91 19.84
C TRP A 110 -11.79 -10.75 18.74
N ARG A 111 -12.73 -11.62 19.12
CA ARG A 111 -13.53 -12.41 18.17
C ARG A 111 -14.40 -11.54 17.27
N ASP A 112 -15.02 -10.48 17.79
CA ASP A 112 -15.86 -9.57 16.97
C ASP A 112 -15.02 -8.82 15.92
N VAL A 113 -13.83 -8.36 16.32
CA VAL A 113 -12.89 -7.68 15.42
C VAL A 113 -12.36 -8.68 14.37
N ALA A 114 -11.94 -9.87 14.79
CA ALA A 114 -11.48 -10.94 13.89
C ALA A 114 -12.54 -11.32 12.86
N LEU A 115 -13.80 -11.46 13.27
CA LEU A 115 -14.93 -11.74 12.36
C LEU A 115 -15.16 -10.60 11.36
N SER A 116 -15.01 -9.35 11.79
CA SER A 116 -15.13 -8.18 10.93
C SER A 116 -14.01 -8.14 9.89
N VAL A 117 -12.76 -8.32 10.32
CA VAL A 117 -11.59 -8.42 9.43
C VAL A 117 -11.79 -9.56 8.42
N ARG A 118 -12.18 -10.75 8.88
CA ARG A 118 -12.44 -11.90 8.00
C ARG A 118 -13.49 -11.59 6.92
N ARG A 119 -14.63 -11.02 7.32
CA ARG A 119 -15.73 -10.69 6.39
C ARG A 119 -15.31 -9.62 5.38
N LEU A 120 -14.62 -8.58 5.83
CA LEU A 120 -14.18 -7.49 4.96
C LEU A 120 -13.13 -7.98 3.96
N THR A 121 -12.17 -8.78 4.41
CA THR A 121 -11.08 -9.28 3.56
C THR A 121 -11.53 -10.34 2.55
N ALA A 122 -12.66 -11.02 2.80
CA ALA A 122 -13.30 -11.91 1.83
C ALA A 122 -13.74 -11.18 0.55
N THR A 123 -13.89 -9.85 0.58
CA THR A 123 -14.22 -9.04 -0.61
C THR A 123 -13.01 -8.81 -1.54
N GLY A 124 -11.81 -9.20 -1.14
CA GLY A 124 -10.58 -8.91 -1.88
C GLY A 124 -10.13 -7.45 -1.78
N CYS A 125 -10.54 -6.75 -0.72
CA CYS A 125 -10.20 -5.34 -0.50
C CYS A 125 -8.70 -5.09 -0.33
N ASP A 126 -8.25 -3.87 -0.60
CA ASP A 126 -6.90 -3.42 -0.26
C ASP A 126 -6.79 -2.92 1.20
N ALA A 127 -5.58 -2.52 1.62
CA ALA A 127 -5.32 -2.02 2.97
C ALA A 127 -6.13 -0.75 3.31
N GLU A 128 -6.28 0.20 2.38
CA GLU A 128 -7.02 1.45 2.60
C GLU A 128 -8.51 1.17 2.76
N GLN A 129 -9.06 0.29 1.93
CA GLN A 129 -10.44 -0.16 1.99
C GLN A 129 -10.73 -0.90 3.30
N LEU A 130 -9.84 -1.79 3.74
CA LEU A 130 -9.95 -2.48 5.04
C LEU A 130 -9.92 -1.48 6.20
N ALA A 131 -8.92 -0.60 6.24
CA ALA A 131 -8.80 0.46 7.25
C ALA A 131 -10.06 1.35 7.30
N GLY A 132 -10.51 1.82 6.14
CA GLY A 132 -11.68 2.67 6.02
C GLY A 132 -12.97 1.96 6.44
N ALA A 133 -13.13 0.68 6.13
CA ALA A 133 -14.28 -0.12 6.57
C ALA A 133 -14.28 -0.34 8.09
N LEU A 134 -13.13 -0.69 8.68
CA LEU A 134 -12.99 -0.84 10.13
C LEU A 134 -13.23 0.48 10.87
N ALA A 135 -12.70 1.60 10.34
CA ALA A 135 -12.95 2.93 10.89
C ALA A 135 -14.44 3.29 10.87
N ARG A 136 -15.12 3.03 9.76
CA ARG A 136 -16.57 3.25 9.63
C ARG A 136 -17.35 2.42 10.65
N LEU A 137 -16.99 1.16 10.86
CA LEU A 137 -17.63 0.31 11.87
C LEU A 137 -17.49 0.92 13.27
N ALA A 138 -16.29 1.39 13.67
CA ALA A 138 -16.08 1.99 14.98
C ALA A 138 -16.85 3.30 15.13
N ASN A 139 -16.75 4.20 14.16
CA ASN A 139 -17.46 5.48 14.18
C ASN A 139 -18.98 5.31 14.26
N GLN A 140 -19.55 4.33 13.53
CA GLN A 140 -20.98 4.03 13.61
C GLN A 140 -21.41 3.60 15.00
N GLN A 141 -20.57 2.87 15.75
CA GLN A 141 -20.90 2.50 17.12
C GLN A 141 -20.80 3.71 18.06
N ILE A 142 -19.71 4.49 17.96
CA ILE A 142 -19.52 5.71 18.77
C ILE A 142 -20.73 6.65 18.60
N SER A 143 -21.18 6.87 17.37
CA SER A 143 -22.36 7.71 17.10
C SER A 143 -23.66 7.14 17.68
N LYS A 144 -23.84 5.81 17.68
CA LYS A 144 -25.02 5.16 18.29
C LYS A 144 -25.00 5.30 19.81
N SER A 145 -23.86 5.08 20.44
CA SER A 145 -23.70 5.21 21.89
C SER A 145 -23.92 6.65 22.35
N ALA A 146 -23.38 7.63 21.62
CA ALA A 146 -23.58 9.04 21.90
C ALA A 146 -25.06 9.47 21.82
N ASN A 147 -25.84 8.91 20.88
CA ASN A 147 -27.28 9.18 20.76
C ASN A 147 -28.13 8.45 21.82
N GLN A 148 -27.61 7.40 22.46
CA GLN A 148 -28.30 6.64 23.52
C GLN A 148 -28.01 7.18 24.93
N GLN A 149 -26.90 7.89 25.14
CA GLN A 149 -26.53 8.51 26.40
C GLN A 149 -27.13 9.92 26.54
N VAL A 150 -28.44 10.00 26.83
CA VAL A 150 -29.12 11.23 27.31
C VAL A 150 -29.03 11.39 28.84
N SER A 151 -28.42 10.44 29.56
CA SER A 151 -28.36 10.49 31.02
C SER A 151 -27.14 9.73 31.54
N GLU A 152 -25.96 10.36 31.53
CA GLU A 152 -24.91 10.29 32.57
C GLU A 152 -23.55 10.80 32.04
N PRO A 153 -22.81 11.63 32.80
CA PRO A 153 -21.61 12.32 32.31
C PRO A 153 -20.28 11.59 32.60
N ALA A 154 -20.22 10.25 32.61
CA ALA A 154 -19.04 9.54 33.13
C ALA A 154 -18.01 9.02 32.10
N PHE A 155 -18.32 8.94 30.79
CA PHE A 155 -17.30 8.51 29.82
C PHE A 155 -17.60 8.99 28.40
N ARG A 156 -17.33 10.28 28.13
CA ARG A 156 -17.21 10.76 26.75
C ARG A 156 -15.90 10.22 26.18
N ILE A 157 -15.95 9.14 25.41
CA ILE A 157 -14.87 8.84 24.45
C ILE A 157 -14.85 10.04 23.50
N PRO A 158 -13.79 10.87 23.47
CA PRO A 158 -13.74 11.96 22.53
C PRO A 158 -13.89 11.41 21.10
N PRO A 159 -14.54 12.13 20.17
CA PRO A 159 -14.73 11.71 18.75
C PRO A 159 -13.43 11.41 17.98
N SER A 160 -12.29 11.48 18.66
CA SER A 160 -10.94 11.15 18.24
C SER A 160 -10.23 10.43 19.40
N ALA A 161 -9.89 9.14 19.27
CA ALA A 161 -8.72 8.51 19.92
C ALA A 161 -8.73 6.98 19.80
N PHE A 162 -9.20 6.41 18.68
CA PHE A 162 -8.72 5.08 18.30
C PHE A 162 -7.71 5.22 17.19
N TRP A 163 -6.67 4.40 17.24
CA TRP A 163 -5.80 4.14 16.10
C TRP A 163 -6.12 2.75 15.56
N LEU A 164 -5.90 2.60 14.25
CA LEU A 164 -5.90 1.32 13.57
C LEU A 164 -4.84 1.35 12.48
N LEU A 165 -4.28 0.18 12.19
CA LEU A 165 -3.36 -0.05 11.09
C LEU A 165 -3.89 -1.23 10.29
N ALA A 166 -3.95 -1.08 8.97
CA ALA A 166 -4.24 -2.18 8.06
C ALA A 166 -3.07 -2.34 7.07
N LEU A 167 -2.66 -3.58 6.83
CA LEU A 167 -1.63 -3.92 5.86
C LEU A 167 -2.19 -4.97 4.90
N PHE A 168 -1.79 -4.89 3.65
CA PHE A 168 -2.12 -5.88 2.63
C PHE A 168 -0.86 -6.32 1.91
N VAL A 169 -0.57 -7.61 1.98
CA VAL A 169 0.64 -8.20 1.42
C VAL A 169 0.36 -8.57 -0.03
N ARG A 170 1.10 -7.95 -0.96
CA ARG A 170 0.99 -8.20 -2.40
C ARG A 170 2.36 -8.27 -3.05
N PRO A 171 2.48 -8.88 -4.24
CA PRO A 171 3.68 -8.75 -5.05
C PRO A 171 4.01 -7.27 -5.30
N MET A 172 5.31 -6.95 -5.28
CA MET A 172 5.81 -5.62 -5.65
C MET A 172 5.43 -5.32 -7.10
N ARG A 173 4.83 -4.15 -7.33
CA ARG A 173 4.53 -3.62 -8.66
C ARG A 173 5.68 -2.74 -9.06
N THR A 174 6.34 -3.08 -10.16
CA THR A 174 7.40 -2.25 -10.70
C THR A 174 6.97 -1.63 -12.01
N VAL A 175 7.53 -0.46 -12.32
CA VAL A 175 7.34 0.22 -13.59
C VAL A 175 8.70 0.68 -14.11
N THR A 176 8.99 0.39 -15.38
CA THR A 176 10.16 0.93 -16.07
C THR A 176 9.69 1.86 -17.18
N VAL A 177 10.16 3.11 -17.15
CA VAL A 177 9.86 4.15 -18.13
C VAL A 177 11.10 4.40 -18.98
N TRP A 178 11.00 4.18 -20.28
CA TRP A 178 12.03 4.55 -21.24
C TRP A 178 11.64 5.85 -21.95
N THR A 179 12.43 6.90 -21.73
CA THR A 179 12.22 8.21 -22.33
C THR A 179 13.51 8.74 -22.95
N GLY A 180 13.39 9.28 -24.16
CA GLY A 180 14.53 9.68 -24.97
C GLY A 180 15.28 8.47 -25.58
N PRO A 181 15.63 8.53 -26.87
CA PRO A 181 16.44 7.49 -27.49
C PRO A 181 17.86 7.51 -26.92
N PRO A 182 18.60 6.40 -27.01
CA PRO A 182 20.02 6.41 -26.71
C PRO A 182 20.80 7.36 -27.63
N ALA A 183 21.93 7.87 -27.15
CA ALA A 183 22.79 8.75 -27.95
C ALA A 183 23.49 7.99 -29.10
N ASP A 184 23.82 6.72 -28.86
CA ASP A 184 24.40 5.81 -29.85
C ASP A 184 23.41 4.70 -30.20
N ARG A 185 23.18 4.49 -31.50
CA ARG A 185 22.36 3.41 -32.03
C ARG A 185 22.85 2.02 -31.58
N ALA A 186 24.15 1.86 -31.32
CA ALA A 186 24.70 0.60 -30.78
C ALA A 186 24.10 0.26 -29.40
N ALA A 187 23.66 1.25 -28.62
CA ALA A 187 23.06 1.07 -27.30
C ALA A 187 21.54 0.79 -27.32
N ASP A 188 20.90 0.83 -28.49
CA ASP A 188 19.45 0.58 -28.63
C ASP A 188 19.03 -0.77 -28.04
N GLY A 189 19.83 -1.82 -28.30
CA GLY A 189 19.57 -3.17 -27.81
C GLY A 189 19.66 -3.27 -26.29
N ASP A 190 20.64 -2.60 -25.69
CA ASP A 190 20.83 -2.57 -24.23
C ASP A 190 19.71 -1.79 -23.53
N ALA A 191 19.28 -0.66 -24.11
CA ALA A 191 18.18 0.12 -23.58
C ALA A 191 16.86 -0.68 -23.61
N LEU A 192 16.60 -1.40 -24.70
CA LEU A 192 15.46 -2.31 -24.79
C LEU A 192 15.58 -3.45 -23.77
N ALA A 193 16.75 -4.07 -23.64
CA ALA A 193 16.97 -5.14 -22.66
C ALA A 193 16.68 -4.65 -21.23
N LYS A 194 17.12 -3.43 -20.88
CA LYS A 194 16.82 -2.79 -19.59
C LYS A 194 15.33 -2.54 -19.38
N LEU A 195 14.60 -2.10 -20.41
CA LEU A 195 13.13 -1.95 -20.33
C LEU A 195 12.43 -3.29 -20.00
N PHE A 196 12.97 -4.40 -20.50
CA PHE A 196 12.40 -5.73 -20.32
C PHE A 196 12.96 -6.52 -19.13
N ALA A 197 13.97 -6.00 -18.44
CA ALA A 197 14.66 -6.65 -17.33
C ALA A 197 13.72 -6.96 -16.15
N GLU A 198 12.69 -6.14 -15.97
CA GLU A 198 11.65 -6.38 -14.98
C GLU A 198 10.32 -6.82 -15.63
N ARG A 199 9.56 -7.65 -14.91
CA ARG A 199 8.25 -8.17 -15.36
C ARG A 199 7.11 -7.17 -15.16
N GLY A 200 7.39 -6.01 -14.56
CA GLY A 200 6.42 -4.97 -14.25
C GLY A 200 5.90 -4.21 -15.48
N GLY A 201 5.27 -3.06 -15.24
CA GLY A 201 4.79 -2.18 -16.30
C GLY A 201 5.96 -1.63 -17.13
N ARG A 202 5.82 -1.66 -18.45
CA ARG A 202 6.81 -1.15 -19.39
C ARG A 202 6.21 0.04 -20.11
N ILE A 203 6.85 1.18 -20.02
CA ILE A 203 6.33 2.43 -20.57
C ILE A 203 7.38 3.03 -21.50
N ILE A 204 6.95 3.47 -22.67
CA ILE A 204 7.79 4.24 -23.60
C ILE A 204 7.20 5.64 -23.74
N CYS A 205 8.01 6.66 -23.48
CA CYS A 205 7.66 8.06 -23.64
C CYS A 205 8.61 8.68 -24.67
N GLY A 206 8.18 8.84 -25.92
CA GLY A 206 9.04 9.30 -27.01
C GLY A 206 8.68 8.62 -28.31
N ASP A 207 8.34 9.39 -29.35
CA ASP A 207 8.09 8.83 -30.69
C ASP A 207 9.31 8.11 -31.25
N THR A 208 10.49 8.75 -31.23
CA THR A 208 11.75 8.13 -31.67
C THR A 208 12.11 6.89 -30.85
N THR A 209 11.91 6.94 -29.53
CA THR A 209 12.13 5.79 -28.64
C THR A 209 11.20 4.63 -28.98
N ALA A 210 9.94 4.94 -29.28
CA ALA A 210 8.94 3.96 -29.68
C ALA A 210 9.29 3.31 -31.03
N GLU A 211 9.78 4.09 -32.00
CA GLU A 211 10.24 3.58 -33.30
C GLU A 211 11.45 2.63 -33.16
N ILE A 212 12.39 2.95 -32.26
CA ILE A 212 13.51 2.06 -31.94
C ILE A 212 12.99 0.73 -31.39
N ALA A 213 12.11 0.77 -30.38
CA ALA A 213 11.52 -0.42 -29.80
C ALA A 213 10.74 -1.25 -30.84
N ALA A 214 9.96 -0.58 -31.70
CA ALA A 214 9.21 -1.21 -32.78
C ALA A 214 10.11 -1.96 -33.75
N ARG A 215 11.18 -1.32 -34.22
CA ARG A 215 12.17 -1.95 -35.11
C ARG A 215 12.85 -3.17 -34.47
N LEU A 216 13.26 -3.06 -33.22
CA LEU A 216 13.98 -4.15 -32.53
C LEU A 216 13.09 -5.34 -32.19
N LEU A 217 11.79 -5.10 -31.96
CA LEU A 217 10.82 -6.14 -31.61
C LEU A 217 10.06 -6.70 -32.83
N ASP A 218 10.35 -6.23 -34.04
CA ASP A 218 9.56 -6.48 -35.25
C ASP A 218 8.05 -6.20 -35.02
N ALA A 219 7.79 -5.11 -34.30
CA ALA A 219 6.46 -4.72 -33.86
C ALA A 219 5.95 -3.51 -34.65
N ARG A 220 4.62 -3.35 -34.70
CA ARG A 220 3.95 -2.23 -35.35
C ARG A 220 3.47 -1.23 -34.32
N LEU A 221 3.73 0.05 -34.56
CA LEU A 221 3.10 1.14 -33.82
C LEU A 221 1.74 1.46 -34.43
N VAL A 222 0.70 1.41 -33.60
CA VAL A 222 -0.68 1.70 -34.00
C VAL A 222 -1.21 2.82 -33.12
N LEU A 223 -1.52 3.97 -33.72
CA LEU A 223 -2.12 5.09 -33.00
C LEU A 223 -3.46 4.68 -32.40
N GLU A 224 -3.70 5.01 -31.13
CA GLU A 224 -5.00 4.76 -30.52
C GLU A 224 -6.07 5.70 -31.12
N PRO A 225 -7.34 5.24 -31.20
CA PRO A 225 -8.42 6.07 -31.73
C PRO A 225 -8.60 7.36 -30.94
N ARG A 226 -8.94 8.43 -31.66
CA ARG A 226 -9.25 9.72 -31.04
C ARG A 226 -10.46 9.59 -30.10
N PRO A 227 -10.37 10.03 -28.83
CA PRO A 227 -11.50 10.01 -27.92
C PRO A 227 -12.58 11.02 -28.37
N PRO A 228 -13.86 10.81 -28.00
CA PRO A 228 -14.97 11.67 -28.41
C PRO A 228 -14.75 13.17 -28.14
N ASP A 229 -14.16 13.49 -26.98
CA ASP A 229 -13.87 14.87 -26.56
C ASP A 229 -12.55 15.43 -27.12
N GLY A 230 -11.90 14.69 -28.04
CA GLY A 230 -10.62 15.03 -28.64
C GLY A 230 -9.41 14.87 -27.71
N TRP A 231 -8.23 14.93 -28.34
CA TRP A 231 -6.94 15.03 -27.64
C TRP A 231 -6.81 16.46 -27.14
N LYS A 232 -7.20 16.72 -25.88
CA LYS A 232 -7.16 18.05 -25.24
C LYS A 232 -5.70 18.49 -25.02
N GLU A 233 -5.24 18.52 -23.78
CA GLU A 233 -3.89 18.93 -23.38
C GLU A 233 -2.85 17.81 -23.55
N THR A 234 -3.28 16.61 -23.97
CA THR A 234 -2.44 15.41 -24.02
C THR A 234 -2.39 14.87 -25.45
N PRO A 235 -1.19 14.66 -26.02
CA PRO A 235 -1.02 14.01 -27.32
C PRO A 235 -1.66 12.62 -27.40
N PRO A 236 -1.89 12.09 -28.61
CA PRO A 236 -2.36 10.72 -28.77
C PRO A 236 -1.36 9.70 -28.21
N THR A 237 -1.87 8.55 -27.82
CA THR A 237 -1.07 7.38 -27.42
C THR A 237 -1.00 6.37 -28.55
N SER A 238 0.00 5.51 -28.50
CA SER A 238 0.19 4.41 -29.45
C SER A 238 0.18 3.07 -28.73
N ARG A 239 -0.17 2.02 -29.47
CA ARG A 239 0.00 0.63 -29.09
C ARG A 239 1.17 0.05 -29.85
N LEU A 240 2.01 -0.71 -29.16
CA LEU A 240 3.12 -1.44 -29.77
C LEU A 240 2.69 -2.91 -29.90
N ILE A 241 2.43 -3.39 -31.11
CA ILE A 241 1.87 -4.72 -31.36
C ILE A 241 2.93 -5.60 -32.00
N GLY A 242 3.37 -6.63 -31.29
CA GLY A 242 4.36 -7.61 -31.76
C GLY A 242 3.83 -8.53 -32.86
N PRO A 243 4.72 -9.33 -33.47
CA PRO A 243 4.37 -10.22 -34.58
C PRO A 243 3.37 -11.33 -34.18
N ASP A 244 3.30 -11.67 -32.89
CA ASP A 244 2.33 -12.61 -32.32
C ASP A 244 0.99 -11.97 -31.91
N GLY A 245 0.81 -10.68 -32.22
CA GLY A 245 -0.38 -9.90 -31.89
C GLY A 245 -0.44 -9.43 -30.43
N ARG A 246 0.58 -9.70 -29.61
CA ARG A 246 0.63 -9.25 -28.21
C ARG A 246 1.22 -7.85 -28.10
N GLU A 247 0.90 -7.17 -27.00
CA GLU A 247 1.48 -5.87 -26.67
C GLU A 247 2.55 -6.05 -25.59
N PRO A 248 3.84 -6.01 -25.95
CA PRO A 248 4.92 -6.26 -25.00
C PRO A 248 5.21 -5.06 -24.07
N VAL A 249 4.61 -3.89 -24.38
CA VAL A 249 4.74 -2.62 -23.65
C VAL A 249 3.35 -2.17 -23.17
N THR A 250 3.26 -1.69 -21.94
CA THR A 250 2.01 -1.30 -21.26
C THR A 250 1.43 0.02 -21.75
N LEU A 251 2.29 0.98 -22.11
CA LEU A 251 1.88 2.32 -22.55
C LEU A 251 2.96 2.92 -23.46
N VAL A 252 2.56 3.46 -24.61
CA VAL A 252 3.41 4.29 -25.47
C VAL A 252 2.79 5.68 -25.61
N THR A 253 3.57 6.71 -25.32
CA THR A 253 3.16 8.12 -25.38
C THR A 253 4.16 8.95 -26.18
N GLU A 254 3.76 10.13 -26.64
CA GLU A 254 4.62 11.08 -27.37
C GLU A 254 5.93 11.40 -26.65
N GLY A 255 5.92 11.59 -25.32
CA GLY A 255 7.12 11.97 -24.58
C GLY A 255 6.89 13.15 -23.64
N VAL A 256 7.59 14.26 -23.90
CA VAL A 256 7.78 15.38 -22.96
C VAL A 256 6.47 16.04 -22.59
N VAL A 257 5.56 16.25 -23.55
CA VAL A 257 4.27 16.91 -23.27
C VAL A 257 3.43 16.04 -22.33
N THR A 258 3.38 14.74 -22.63
CA THR A 258 2.62 13.78 -21.81
C THR A 258 3.20 13.66 -20.39
N MET A 259 4.54 13.62 -20.28
CA MET A 259 5.22 13.57 -18.98
C MET A 259 4.98 14.83 -18.14
N ARG A 260 5.01 16.02 -18.76
CA ARG A 260 4.70 17.27 -18.07
C ARG A 260 3.30 17.27 -17.47
N VAL A 261 2.29 16.94 -18.28
CA VAL A 261 0.89 16.91 -17.83
C VAL A 261 0.69 15.81 -16.77
N ALA A 262 1.38 14.68 -16.90
CA ALA A 262 1.36 13.63 -15.88
C ALA A 262 1.94 14.12 -14.54
N ALA A 263 3.06 14.85 -14.55
CA ALA A 263 3.66 15.43 -13.36
C ALA A 263 2.74 16.45 -12.67
N GLU A 264 2.09 17.33 -13.45
CA GLU A 264 1.10 18.29 -12.94
C GLU A 264 -0.07 17.57 -12.25
N ARG A 265 -0.55 16.47 -12.84
CA ARG A 265 -1.63 15.65 -12.24
C ARG A 265 -1.18 14.91 -11.00
N LEU A 266 0.02 14.35 -11.00
CA LEU A 266 0.61 13.70 -9.82
C LEU A 266 0.71 14.66 -8.64
N ALA A 267 1.07 15.92 -8.89
CA ALA A 267 1.13 16.94 -7.86
C ALA A 267 -0.26 17.34 -7.30
N ALA A 268 -1.32 17.14 -8.09
CA ALA A 268 -2.70 17.51 -7.73
C ALA A 268 -3.50 16.39 -7.06
N VAL A 269 -2.99 15.16 -7.05
CA VAL A 269 -3.72 14.00 -6.50
C VAL A 269 -2.93 13.33 -5.38
N GLN A 270 -3.64 12.57 -4.55
CA GLN A 270 -3.01 11.75 -3.51
C GLN A 270 -3.12 10.26 -3.81
N ARG A 271 -4.13 9.86 -4.60
CA ARG A 271 -4.46 8.45 -4.84
C ARG A 271 -4.73 8.17 -6.32
N PRO A 272 -4.44 6.95 -6.81
CA PRO A 272 -4.78 6.53 -8.17
C PRO A 272 -6.26 6.74 -8.55
N ARG A 273 -7.17 6.56 -7.57
CA ARG A 273 -8.62 6.74 -7.74
C ARG A 273 -9.02 8.18 -8.06
N ASP A 274 -8.22 9.17 -7.66
CA ASP A 274 -8.50 10.58 -7.90
C ASP A 274 -8.32 10.91 -9.41
N LEU A 275 -7.64 10.04 -10.15
CA LEU A 275 -7.52 10.08 -11.61
C LEU A 275 -8.60 9.24 -12.33
N ALA A 276 -9.62 8.74 -11.63
CA ALA A 276 -10.68 7.94 -12.24
C ALA A 276 -11.45 8.73 -13.32
N GLY A 277 -11.93 8.02 -14.34
CA GLY A 277 -12.68 8.63 -15.45
C GLY A 277 -11.82 9.35 -16.49
N ARG A 278 -10.51 9.54 -16.25
CA ARG A 278 -9.57 10.06 -17.25
C ARG A 278 -8.80 8.91 -17.90
N ALA A 279 -8.88 8.83 -19.22
CA ALA A 279 -8.30 7.74 -20.02
C ALA A 279 -7.16 8.19 -20.96
N ASP A 280 -6.84 9.49 -20.96
CA ASP A 280 -5.77 10.04 -21.79
C ASP A 280 -4.37 9.56 -21.33
N GLY A 281 -3.36 9.69 -22.20
CA GLY A 281 -2.01 9.19 -21.97
C GLY A 281 -1.36 9.67 -20.67
N ALA A 282 -1.53 10.94 -20.30
CA ALA A 282 -0.95 11.51 -19.09
C ALA A 282 -1.63 10.98 -17.83
N SER A 283 -2.95 10.72 -17.89
CA SER A 283 -3.68 10.10 -16.77
C SER A 283 -3.29 8.65 -16.58
N ARG A 284 -3.12 7.91 -17.68
CA ARG A 284 -2.64 6.52 -17.68
C ARG A 284 -1.22 6.44 -17.12
N LEU A 285 -0.32 7.30 -17.59
CA LEU A 285 1.05 7.40 -17.07
C LEU A 285 1.06 7.71 -15.57
N ALA A 286 0.37 8.77 -15.14
CA ALA A 286 0.31 9.15 -13.73
C ALA A 286 -0.27 8.01 -12.85
N ARG A 287 -1.30 7.31 -13.32
CA ARG A 287 -1.88 6.17 -12.60
C ARG A 287 -0.88 5.01 -12.45
N LEU A 288 -0.21 4.62 -13.52
CA LEU A 288 0.81 3.56 -13.50
C LEU A 288 1.95 3.90 -12.53
N LEU A 289 2.36 5.18 -12.49
CA LEU A 289 3.40 5.65 -11.57
C LEU A 289 2.91 5.64 -10.10
N LEU A 290 1.68 6.09 -9.81
CA LEU A 290 1.13 6.05 -8.44
C LEU A 290 0.88 4.63 -7.92
N GLU A 291 0.62 3.68 -8.81
CA GLU A 291 0.36 2.28 -8.43
C GLU A 291 1.65 1.45 -8.26
N ALA A 292 2.80 1.97 -8.71
CA ALA A 292 4.09 1.32 -8.64
C ALA A 292 4.75 1.51 -7.26
N ASP A 293 5.40 0.45 -6.78
CA ASP A 293 6.23 0.49 -5.56
C ASP A 293 7.70 0.82 -5.88
N LYS A 294 8.14 0.48 -7.10
CA LYS A 294 9.46 0.78 -7.64
C LYS A 294 9.31 1.33 -9.04
N ILE A 295 9.91 2.48 -9.30
CA ILE A 295 9.93 3.11 -10.62
C ILE A 295 11.39 3.24 -11.06
N THR A 296 11.67 2.79 -12.28
CA THR A 296 12.98 2.94 -12.94
C THR A 296 12.81 3.82 -14.17
N PHE A 297 13.61 4.89 -14.28
CA PHE A 297 13.65 5.72 -15.48
C PHE A 297 14.93 5.42 -16.28
N LEU A 298 14.76 5.13 -17.57
CA LEU A 298 15.83 5.05 -18.56
C LEU A 298 15.76 6.34 -19.38
N ILE A 299 16.74 7.23 -19.22
CA ILE A 299 16.72 8.59 -19.79
C ILE A 299 17.93 8.77 -20.70
N GLY A 300 17.70 8.94 -22.00
CA GLY A 300 18.75 9.33 -22.96
C GLY A 300 20.05 8.51 -22.86
N LEU A 301 19.89 7.17 -22.83
CA LEU A 301 20.96 6.22 -22.49
C LEU A 301 22.17 6.20 -23.45
#